data_AF-A0A8J5QRS7-F1
#
_entry.id   AF-A0A8J5QRS7-F1
#
_cell.length_a   1.000
_cell.length_b   1.000
_cell.length_c   1.000
_cell.angle_alpha   90.00
_cell.angle_beta   90.00
_cell.angle_gamma   90.00
#
_symmetry.space_group_name_H-M   'P 1'
#
loop_
_entity.id
_entity.type
_entity.pdbx_description
1 polymer ?
#
loop_
_entity_poly.entity_id
_entity_poly.type
_entity_poly.pdbx_seq_one_letter_code
_entity_poly.pdbx_strand_id
1 'polypeptide(L)'
;MSYYPKKKEFEDVELPTDPNMPPWIISPKEEKVIFARWRRKAFAKCDDLIKAYVECSNSYKNPIEGMEKCKAINEKSLACVAKYQKQKYLDIERDLLVEEKKQKRDLYNYYKEKKLKELQLEREAAKKNQEAN
;
A
#
# COMPACT_ATOMS: atom_id res chain seq x y z
N MET A 1 2.81 -12.58 25.89
CA MET A 1 3.61 -12.03 24.76
C MET A 1 3.56 -13.05 23.64
N SER A 2 2.95 -12.72 22.50
CA SER A 2 2.84 -13.66 21.36
C SER A 2 4.20 -13.81 20.68
N TYR A 3 4.75 -15.03 20.69
CA TYR A 3 6.07 -15.43 20.16
C TYR A 3 6.18 -15.51 18.63
N TYR A 4 5.22 -14.95 17.87
CA TYR A 4 5.26 -14.97 16.42
C TYR A 4 5.78 -13.63 15.89
N PRO A 5 6.84 -13.61 15.05
CA PRO A 5 7.21 -12.39 14.35
C PRO A 5 5.99 -11.95 13.52
N LYS A 6 5.56 -10.69 13.69
CA LYS A 6 4.50 -10.09 12.88
C LYS A 6 4.87 -10.31 11.41
N LYS A 7 4.06 -11.08 10.67
CA LYS A 7 4.26 -11.23 9.23
C LYS A 7 4.19 -9.82 8.65
N LYS A 8 5.23 -9.41 7.92
CA LYS A 8 5.23 -8.15 7.17
C LYS A 8 3.97 -8.14 6.31
N GLU A 9 3.11 -7.16 6.54
CA GLU A 9 1.95 -7.00 5.67
C GLU A 9 2.46 -6.56 4.29
N PHE A 10 1.66 -6.75 3.26
CA PHE A 10 2.06 -6.43 1.89
C PHE A 10 2.38 -4.93 1.70
N GLU A 11 2.00 -4.09 2.67
CA GLU A 11 2.33 -2.67 2.78
C GLU A 11 3.77 -2.41 3.25
N ASP A 12 4.35 -3.32 4.04
CA ASP A 12 5.74 -3.24 4.56
C ASP A 12 6.77 -3.71 3.53
N VAL A 13 6.30 -4.24 2.40
CA VAL A 13 7.15 -4.66 1.29
C VAL A 13 7.22 -3.49 0.33
N GLU A 14 8.32 -2.72 0.42
CA GLU A 14 8.68 -1.77 -0.62
C GLU A 14 8.85 -2.53 -1.93
N LEU A 15 7.84 -2.44 -2.80
CA LEU A 15 7.93 -3.02 -4.13
C LEU A 15 9.04 -2.27 -4.87
N PRO A 16 10.03 -2.97 -5.44
CA PRO A 16 11.08 -2.34 -6.24
C PRO A 16 10.41 -1.60 -7.40
N THR A 17 10.25 -0.30 -7.23
CA THR A 17 9.73 0.57 -8.28
C THR A 17 10.91 0.77 -9.20
N ASP A 18 10.90 0.16 -10.38
CA ASP A 18 11.96 0.37 -11.36
C ASP A 18 12.01 1.87 -11.68
N PRO A 19 13.11 2.58 -11.37
CA PRO A 19 13.20 4.03 -11.58
C PRO A 19 13.08 4.43 -13.06
N ASN A 20 13.28 3.48 -13.97
CA ASN A 20 13.18 3.69 -15.41
C ASN A 20 11.75 3.54 -15.94
N MET A 21 10.84 2.93 -15.18
CA MET A 21 9.45 2.82 -15.60
C MET A 21 8.67 4.10 -15.29
N PRO A 22 7.79 4.55 -16.21
CA PRO A 22 6.90 5.64 -15.93
C PRO A 22 6.00 5.38 -14.70
N PRO A 23 5.71 6.41 -13.89
CA PRO A 23 4.96 6.25 -12.65
C PRO A 23 3.51 5.76 -12.86
N TRP A 24 2.92 6.03 -14.03
CA TRP A 24 1.57 5.59 -14.40
C TRP A 24 1.47 4.09 -14.75
N ILE A 25 2.59 3.40 -14.91
CA ILE A 25 2.59 1.95 -15.15
C ILE A 25 2.47 1.24 -13.80
N ILE A 26 1.37 0.52 -13.61
CA ILE A 26 1.10 -0.26 -12.40
C ILE A 26 1.37 -1.74 -12.71
N SER A 27 2.27 -2.34 -11.95
CA SER A 27 2.57 -3.78 -12.02
C SER A 27 1.49 -4.61 -11.32
N PRO A 28 1.35 -5.91 -11.65
CA PRO A 28 0.40 -6.80 -10.96
C PRO A 28 0.63 -6.91 -9.44
N LYS A 29 1.87 -6.70 -8.97
CA LYS A 29 2.18 -6.68 -7.54
C LYS A 29 1.65 -5.40 -6.89
N GLU A 30 1.87 -4.25 -7.53
CA GLU A 30 1.36 -2.95 -7.07
C GLU A 30 -0.16 -2.91 -7.07
N GLU A 31 -0.80 -3.52 -8.07
CA GLU A 31 -2.25 -3.62 -8.13
C GLU A 31 -2.83 -4.43 -6.95
N LYS A 32 -2.15 -5.48 -6.51
CA LYS A 32 -2.53 -6.19 -5.27
C LYS A 32 -2.46 -5.29 -4.03
N VAL A 33 -1.50 -4.36 -3.96
CA VAL A 33 -1.39 -3.38 -2.85
C VAL A 33 -2.58 -2.45 -2.89
N ILE A 34 -2.89 -1.92 -4.07
CA ILE A 34 -4.03 -1.03 -4.30
C ILE A 34 -5.33 -1.71 -3.86
N PHE A 35 -5.55 -2.96 -4.28
CA PHE A 35 -6.73 -3.73 -3.86
C PHE A 35 -6.78 -3.96 -2.35
N ALA A 36 -5.65 -4.23 -1.70
CA ALA A 36 -5.59 -4.42 -0.25
C ALA A 36 -5.91 -3.11 0.50
N ARG A 37 -5.28 -1.99 0.11
CA ARG A 37 -5.53 -0.65 0.69
C ARG A 37 -6.97 -0.23 0.51
N TRP A 38 -7.51 -0.39 -0.71
CA TRP A 38 -8.91 -0.11 -1.03
C TRP A 38 -9.85 -0.94 -0.18
N ARG A 39 -9.62 -2.26 -0.07
CA ARG A 39 -10.41 -3.14 0.77
C ARG A 39 -10.36 -2.69 2.22
N ARG A 40 -9.19 -2.43 2.79
CA ARG A 40 -9.06 -1.95 4.18
C ARG A 40 -9.85 -0.66 4.41
N LYS A 41 -9.76 0.32 3.50
CA LYS A 41 -10.51 1.58 3.57
C LYS A 41 -12.03 1.37 3.46
N ALA A 42 -12.48 0.43 2.62
CA ALA A 42 -13.89 0.08 2.51
C ALA A 42 -14.42 -0.58 3.79
N PHE A 43 -13.65 -1.50 4.38
CA PHE A 43 -14.01 -2.19 5.63
C PHE A 43 -13.98 -1.24 6.83
N ALA A 44 -13.03 -0.31 6.90
CA ALA A 44 -12.95 0.70 7.96
C ALA A 44 -14.20 1.58 8.07
N LYS A 45 -14.91 1.81 6.95
CA LYS A 45 -16.17 2.57 6.94
C LYS A 45 -17.37 1.79 7.47
N CYS A 46 -17.26 0.47 7.59
CA CYS A 46 -18.32 -0.43 8.02
C CYS A 46 -17.92 -1.21 9.30
N ASP A 47 -16.87 -0.75 9.99
CA ASP A 47 -16.25 -1.45 11.12
C ASP A 47 -17.25 -1.75 12.24
N ASP A 48 -18.16 -0.82 12.53
CA ASP A 48 -19.19 -1.00 13.57
C ASP A 48 -20.14 -2.16 13.26
N LEU A 49 -20.56 -2.31 11.99
CA LEU A 49 -21.43 -3.39 11.55
C LEU A 49 -20.71 -4.74 11.56
N ILE A 50 -19.41 -4.72 11.24
CA ILE A 50 -18.57 -5.91 11.25
C ILE A 50 -18.32 -6.36 12.69
N LYS A 51 -18.03 -5.42 13.61
CA LYS A 51 -17.89 -5.70 15.05
C LYS A 51 -19.16 -6.30 15.62
N ALA A 52 -20.32 -5.71 15.32
CA ALA A 52 -21.62 -6.27 15.75
C ALA A 52 -21.85 -7.69 15.21
N TYR A 53 -21.43 -7.98 13.97
CA TYR A 53 -21.49 -9.34 13.43
C TYR A 53 -20.54 -10.30 14.17
N VAL A 54 -19.30 -9.87 14.43
CA VAL A 54 -18.30 -10.66 15.14
C VAL A 54 -18.75 -10.97 16.57
N GLU A 55 -19.24 -9.96 17.30
CA GLU A 55 -19.81 -10.12 18.64
C GLU A 55 -20.98 -11.10 18.64
N CYS A 56 -21.90 -10.96 17.68
CA CYS A 56 -23.00 -11.89 17.50
C CYS A 56 -22.48 -13.31 17.23
N SER A 57 -21.54 -13.49 16.30
CA SER A 57 -20.99 -14.81 15.96
C SER A 57 -20.26 -15.47 17.13
N ASN A 58 -19.57 -14.68 17.96
CA ASN A 58 -18.82 -15.15 19.13
C ASN A 58 -19.73 -15.53 20.30
N SER A 59 -21.00 -15.06 20.31
CA SER A 59 -21.98 -15.43 21.33
C SER A 59 -22.48 -16.87 21.19
N TYR A 60 -22.31 -17.49 20.02
CA TYR A 60 -22.73 -18.86 19.75
C TYR A 60 -21.56 -19.84 19.83
N LYS A 61 -21.80 -21.03 20.42
CA LYS A 61 -20.77 -22.09 20.52
C LYS A 61 -20.49 -22.76 19.18
N ASN A 62 -21.50 -22.81 18.30
CA ASN A 62 -21.42 -23.47 17.01
C ASN A 62 -21.31 -22.41 15.89
N PRO A 63 -20.28 -22.48 15.03
CA PRO A 63 -20.09 -21.51 13.94
C PRO A 63 -21.26 -21.48 12.94
N ILE A 64 -21.87 -22.63 12.67
CA ILE A 64 -23.00 -22.76 11.74
C ILE A 64 -24.24 -22.03 12.30
N GLU A 65 -24.52 -22.24 13.59
CA GLU A 65 -25.64 -21.60 14.29
C GLU A 65 -25.45 -20.08 14.38
N GLY A 66 -24.23 -19.63 14.68
CA GLY A 66 -23.90 -18.20 14.66
C GLY A 66 -24.06 -17.58 13.28
N MET A 67 -23.69 -18.29 12.21
CA MET A 67 -23.87 -17.80 10.85
C MET A 67 -25.35 -17.63 10.47
N GLU A 68 -26.21 -18.57 10.86
CA GLU A 68 -27.65 -18.50 10.60
C GLU A 68 -28.34 -17.42 11.43
N LYS A 69 -28.05 -17.35 12.74
CA LYS A 69 -28.69 -16.40 13.66
C LYS A 69 -28.21 -14.96 13.44
N CYS A 70 -26.95 -14.77 13.07
CA CYS A 70 -26.38 -13.45 12.78
C CYS A 70 -26.47 -13.04 11.31
N LYS A 71 -27.18 -13.81 10.47
CA LYS A 71 -27.30 -13.60 9.02
C LYS A 71 -27.75 -12.18 8.67
N ALA A 72 -28.75 -11.65 9.37
CA ALA A 72 -29.28 -10.30 9.11
C ALA A 72 -28.24 -9.19 9.37
N ILE A 73 -27.35 -9.38 10.36
CA ILE A 73 -26.27 -8.42 10.66
C ILE A 73 -25.17 -8.55 9.61
N ASN A 74 -24.85 -9.78 9.21
CA ASN A 74 -23.90 -10.05 8.14
C ASN A 74 -24.35 -9.44 6.80
N GLU A 75 -25.62 -9.58 6.43
CA GLU A 75 -26.16 -8.98 5.21
C GLU A 75 -26.05 -7.45 5.24
N LYS A 76 -26.30 -6.83 6.40
CA LYS A 76 -26.12 -5.37 6.58
C LYS A 76 -24.65 -4.96 6.46
N SER A 77 -23.72 -5.72 7.04
CA SER A 77 -22.29 -5.43 6.95
C SER A 77 -21.79 -5.56 5.50
N LEU A 78 -22.19 -6.62 4.80
CA LEU A 78 -21.88 -6.84 3.38
C LEU A 78 -22.49 -5.75 2.50
N ALA A 79 -23.75 -5.36 2.74
CA ALA A 79 -24.41 -4.30 2.01
C ALA A 79 -23.72 -2.94 2.22
N CYS A 80 -23.20 -2.68 3.41
CA CYS A 80 -22.38 -1.50 3.68
C CYS A 80 -21.08 -1.52 2.86
N VAL A 81 -20.34 -2.64 2.90
CA VAL A 81 -19.07 -2.79 2.19
C VAL A 81 -19.26 -2.67 0.67
N ALA A 82 -20.34 -3.24 0.12
CA ALA A 82 -20.68 -3.18 -1.30
C ALA A 82 -20.84 -1.74 -1.82
N LYS A 83 -21.26 -0.78 -0.98
CA LYS A 83 -21.36 0.65 -1.38
C LYS A 83 -20.00 1.28 -1.65
N TYR A 84 -18.96 0.80 -0.98
CA TYR A 84 -17.59 1.31 -1.07
C TYR A 84 -16.71 0.46 -1.98
N GLN A 85 -17.12 -0.77 -2.29
CA GLN A 85 -16.49 -1.62 -3.29
C GLN A 85 -16.87 -1.21 -4.73
N LYS A 86 -16.71 0.08 -5.07
CA LYS A 86 -16.93 0.62 -6.41
C LYS A 86 -15.62 0.98 -7.09
N GLN A 87 -15.58 0.87 -8.42
CA GLN A 87 -14.42 1.20 -9.25
C GLN A 87 -13.90 2.62 -8.97
N LYS A 88 -14.80 3.60 -8.75
CA LYS A 88 -14.41 4.98 -8.39
C LYS A 88 -13.46 5.05 -7.19
N TYR A 89 -13.64 4.20 -6.18
CA TYR A 89 -12.75 4.18 -5.01
C TYR A 89 -11.45 3.44 -5.26
N LEU A 90 -11.44 2.49 -6.20
CA LEU A 90 -10.23 1.81 -6.64
C LEU A 90 -9.34 2.77 -7.45
N ASP A 91 -9.95 3.58 -8.32
CA ASP A 91 -9.22 4.55 -9.14
C ASP A 91 -8.54 5.62 -8.28
N ILE A 92 -9.19 6.08 -7.20
CA ILE A 92 -8.56 6.97 -6.20
C ILE A 92 -7.29 6.34 -5.61
N GLU A 93 -7.31 5.06 -5.26
CA GLU A 93 -6.12 4.38 -4.72
C GLU A 93 -5.02 4.18 -5.78
N ARG A 94 -5.40 4.02 -7.06
CA ARG A 94 -4.45 3.98 -8.17
C ARG A 94 -3.75 5.32 -8.33
N ASP A 95 -4.51 6.42 -8.34
CA ASP A 95 -3.97 7.77 -8.47
C ASP A 95 -3.02 8.10 -7.31
N LEU A 96 -3.39 7.74 -6.08
CA LEU A 96 -2.52 7.90 -4.91
C LEU A 96 -1.19 7.13 -5.08
N LEU A 97 -1.24 5.88 -5.59
CA LEU A 97 -0.01 5.12 -5.83
C LEU A 97 0.85 5.78 -6.93
N VAL A 98 0.23 6.26 -8.00
CA VAL A 98 0.95 6.96 -9.08
C VAL A 98 1.64 8.22 -8.55
N GLU A 99 0.98 8.97 -7.67
CA GLU A 99 1.55 10.14 -7.01
C GLU A 99 2.73 9.77 -6.10
N GLU A 100 2.61 8.73 -5.28
CA GLU A 100 3.72 8.18 -4.48
C GLU A 100 4.92 7.79 -5.37
N LYS A 101 4.66 7.15 -6.52
CA LYS A 101 5.71 6.77 -7.49
C LYS A 101 6.38 7.99 -8.11
N LYS A 102 5.61 9.04 -8.43
CA LYS A 102 6.14 10.29 -8.95
C LYS A 102 7.10 10.95 -7.95
N GLN A 103 6.68 11.07 -6.69
CA GLN A 103 7.52 11.65 -5.63
C GLN A 103 8.81 10.86 -5.42
N LYS A 104 8.74 9.52 -5.41
CA LYS A 104 9.93 8.66 -5.30
C LYS A 104 10.88 8.84 -6.47
N ARG A 105 10.36 8.97 -7.69
CA ARG A 105 11.16 9.21 -8.90
C ARG A 105 11.85 10.57 -8.87
N ASP A 106 11.15 11.61 -8.43
CA ASP A 106 11.71 12.96 -8.33
C ASP A 106 12.85 13.01 -7.30
N LEU A 107 12.66 12.36 -6.14
CA LEU A 107 13.72 12.19 -5.14
C LEU A 107 14.92 11.41 -5.69
N TYR A 108 14.67 10.31 -6.40
CA TYR A 108 15.74 9.52 -7.03
C TYR A 108 16.57 10.34 -8.01
N ASN A 109 15.90 11.12 -8.88
CA ASN A 109 16.57 12.00 -9.83
C ASN A 109 17.41 13.08 -9.12
N TYR A 110 16.86 13.70 -8.09
CA TYR A 110 17.57 14.69 -7.27
C TYR A 110 18.88 14.13 -6.68
N TYR A 111 18.82 12.96 -6.03
CA TYR A 111 20.01 12.33 -5.46
C TYR A 111 21.01 11.86 -6.52
N LYS A 112 20.51 11.39 -7.67
CA LYS A 112 21.37 11.01 -8.80
C LYS A 112 22.15 12.21 -9.34
N GLU A 113 21.49 13.35 -9.53
CA GLU A 113 22.13 14.59 -9.98
C GLU A 113 23.17 15.09 -8.97
N LYS A 114 22.84 15.06 -7.68
CA LYS A 114 23.78 15.45 -6.62
C LYS A 114 25.05 14.60 -6.65
N LYS A 115 24.91 13.26 -6.72
CA LYS A 115 26.04 12.33 -6.80
C LYS A 115 26.88 12.52 -8.07
N LEU A 116 26.25 12.83 -9.20
CA LEU A 116 26.95 13.12 -10.45
C LEU A 116 27.80 14.40 -10.34
N LYS A 117 27.28 15.44 -9.68
CA LYS A 117 28.03 16.69 -9.43
C LYS A 117 29.23 16.46 -8.51
N GLU A 118 29.04 15.70 -7.43
CA GLU A 118 30.13 15.33 -6.50
C GLU A 118 31.26 14.57 -7.23
N LEU A 119 30.90 13.56 -8.05
CA LEU A 119 31.85 12.81 -8.86
C LEU A 119 32.60 13.68 -9.89
N GLN A 120 31.94 14.69 -10.46
CA GLN A 120 32.58 15.63 -11.39
C GLN A 120 33.61 16.50 -10.66
N LEU A 121 33.24 17.05 -9.50
CA LEU A 121 34.14 17.86 -8.68
C LEU A 121 35.36 17.07 -8.22
N GLU A 122 35.18 15.82 -7.80
CA GLU A 122 36.29 14.92 -7.43
C GLU A 122 37.24 14.67 -8.61
N ARG A 123 36.69 14.42 -9.81
CA ARG A 123 37.49 14.22 -11.02
C ARG A 123 38.25 15.48 -11.42
N GLU A 124 37.65 16.65 -11.28
CA GLU A 124 38.30 17.94 -11.57
C GLU A 124 39.41 18.24 -10.56
N ALA A 125 39.18 18.00 -9.27
CA ALA A 125 40.21 18.14 -8.23
C ALA A 125 41.38 17.18 -8.47
N ALA A 126 41.09 15.92 -8.82
CA ALA A 126 42.12 14.93 -9.14
C ALA A 126 42.96 15.35 -10.36
N LYS A 127 42.34 15.89 -11.41
CA LYS A 127 43.07 16.43 -12.58
C LYS A 127 43.98 17.61 -12.21
N LYS A 128 43.47 18.57 -11.44
CA LYS A 128 44.28 19.73 -10.98
C LYS A 128 45.48 19.29 -10.14
N ASN A 129 45.32 18.26 -9.29
CA ASN A 129 46.42 17.71 -8.49
C ASN A 129 47.45 16.95 -9.34
N GLN A 130 47.06 16.38 -10.49
CA GLN A 130 47.97 15.75 -11.43
C GLN A 130 48.75 16.77 -12.27
N GLU A 131 48.14 17.91 -12.61
CA GLU A 131 48.79 18.99 -13.36
C GLU A 131 49.76 19.84 -12.50
N ALA A 132 49.64 19.77 -11.16
CA ALA A 132 50.46 20.51 -10.22
C ALA A 132 51.71 19.75 -9.73
N ASN A 133 51.86 18.47 -10.09
CA ASN A 133 53.05 17.63 -9.84
C ASN A 133 53.85 17.42 -11.12
#